data_AF-A0A4R4TAL1-F1
#
_entry.id   AF-A0A4R4TAL1-F1
#
_cell.length_a   1.000
_cell.length_b   1.000
_cell.length_c   1.000
_cell.angle_alpha   90.00
_cell.angle_beta   90.00
_cell.angle_gamma   90.00
#
_symmetry.space_group_name_H-M   'P 1'
#
loop_
_entity.id
_entity.type
_entity.pdbx_description
1 polymer ?
#
loop_
_entity_poly.entity_id
_entity_poly.type
_entity_poly.pdbx_seq_one_letter_code
_entity_poly.pdbx_strand_id
1 'polypeptide(L)'
;VALGHVGGLLIPDRWTEAVGVTEHMYHVVAVVLGTIAGFCTLAGIAILIYRRRTVGPVFAATTRNDKLMYAVLALTILLGLAATVAANIVGGGYNYRETVSPWFRSIFYLQPDPDLMTGVPILFQLHALSALVLFCIWPFTRLVHMLTAPVGYLTRPYIVYRSRDEQLGMHRPPRGWDRVG
;
A
#
# COMPACT_ATOMS: atom_id res chain seq x y z
N VAL A 1 -6.55 0.79 -6.03
CA VAL A 1 -6.60 1.25 -4.61
C VAL A 1 -5.44 2.16 -4.27
N ALA A 2 -4.17 1.70 -4.34
CA ALA A 2 -2.99 2.50 -3.94
C ALA A 2 -2.88 3.87 -4.63
N LEU A 3 -2.99 3.93 -5.97
CA LEU A 3 -2.95 5.19 -6.72
C LEU A 3 -4.05 6.17 -6.30
N GLY A 4 -5.25 5.68 -6.00
CA GLY A 4 -6.34 6.50 -5.49
C GLY A 4 -6.03 7.11 -4.12
N HIS A 5 -5.41 6.35 -3.22
CA HIS A 5 -4.99 6.85 -1.91
C HIS A 5 -3.86 7.89 -2.04
N VAL A 6 -2.88 7.66 -2.92
CA VAL A 6 -1.84 8.64 -3.23
C VAL A 6 -2.46 9.94 -3.72
N GLY A 7 -3.38 9.86 -4.70
CA GLY A 7 -4.07 11.01 -5.23
C GLY A 7 -4.96 11.74 -4.21
N GLY A 8 -5.65 11.00 -3.34
CA GLY A 8 -6.56 11.60 -2.35
C GLY A 8 -5.89 12.16 -1.11
N LEU A 9 -4.78 11.57 -0.67
CA LEU A 9 -4.12 11.99 0.56
C LEU A 9 -3.01 13.03 0.31
N LEU A 10 -2.21 12.82 -0.74
CA LEU A 10 -1.02 13.64 -0.97
C LEU A 10 -1.28 14.88 -1.84
N ILE A 11 -2.28 14.84 -2.74
CA ILE A 11 -2.58 15.97 -3.62
C ILE A 11 -3.58 16.91 -2.92
N PRO A 12 -3.25 18.20 -2.74
CA PRO A 12 -4.19 19.18 -2.17
C PRO A 12 -5.45 19.37 -3.04
N ASP A 13 -6.58 19.61 -2.40
CA ASP A 13 -7.85 20.11 -2.99
C ASP A 13 -7.66 21.30 -3.92
N ARG A 14 -6.94 22.33 -3.47
CA ARG A 14 -6.63 23.51 -4.28
C ARG A 14 -5.95 23.20 -5.62
N TRP A 15 -5.20 22.09 -5.72
CA TRP A 15 -4.54 21.70 -6.96
C TRP A 15 -5.52 21.00 -7.91
N THR A 16 -6.40 20.14 -7.38
CA THR A 16 -7.44 19.51 -8.19
C THR A 16 -8.46 20.54 -8.70
N GLU A 17 -8.83 21.52 -7.86
CA GLU A 17 -9.71 22.61 -8.25
C GLU A 17 -9.09 23.53 -9.30
N ALA A 18 -7.79 23.82 -9.21
CA ALA A 18 -7.08 24.66 -10.19
C ALA A 18 -7.06 24.05 -11.61
N VAL A 19 -7.21 22.73 -11.73
CA VAL A 19 -7.30 22.01 -13.02
C VAL A 19 -8.78 21.82 -13.44
N GLY A 20 -9.72 22.40 -12.70
CA GLY A 20 -11.16 22.37 -13.00
C GLY A 20 -11.89 21.12 -12.47
N VAL A 21 -11.26 20.31 -11.61
CA VAL A 21 -11.92 19.16 -10.98
C VAL A 21 -12.68 19.65 -9.75
N THR A 22 -14.01 19.68 -9.83
CA THR A 22 -14.87 20.03 -8.69
C THR A 22 -14.85 18.96 -7.62
N GLU A 23 -15.13 19.33 -6.37
CA GLU A 23 -15.22 18.37 -5.25
C GLU A 23 -16.23 17.25 -5.53
N HIS A 24 -17.38 17.59 -6.13
CA HIS A 24 -18.38 16.59 -6.50
C HIS A 24 -17.85 15.60 -7.54
N MET A 25 -17.19 16.09 -8.60
CA MET A 25 -16.57 15.21 -9.61
C MET A 25 -15.51 14.30 -8.98
N TYR A 26 -14.66 14.88 -8.12
CA TYR A 26 -13.64 14.12 -7.42
C TYR A 26 -14.27 13.03 -6.54
N HIS A 27 -15.26 13.39 -5.73
CA HIS A 27 -15.97 12.48 -4.84
C HIS A 27 -16.60 11.31 -5.62
N VAL A 28 -17.33 11.60 -6.71
CA VAL A 28 -17.97 10.55 -7.54
C VAL A 28 -16.93 9.60 -8.12
N VAL A 29 -15.86 10.13 -8.72
CA VAL A 29 -14.79 9.31 -9.32
C VAL A 29 -14.09 8.47 -8.25
N ALA A 30 -13.75 9.08 -7.11
CA ALA A 30 -13.09 8.41 -6.00
C ALA A 30 -13.95 7.29 -5.41
N VAL A 31 -15.25 7.52 -5.21
CA VAL A 31 -16.17 6.50 -4.70
C VAL A 31 -16.36 5.37 -5.71
N VAL A 32 -16.62 5.66 -6.98
CA VAL A 32 -16.89 4.62 -7.99
C VAL A 32 -15.64 3.76 -8.23
N LEU A 33 -14.51 4.38 -8.59
CA LEU A 33 -13.29 3.63 -8.85
C LEU A 33 -12.73 2.99 -7.58
N GLY A 34 -12.85 3.67 -6.44
CA GLY A 34 -12.43 3.17 -5.13
C GLY A 34 -13.21 1.93 -4.73
N THR A 35 -14.55 1.95 -4.85
CA THR A 35 -15.42 0.82 -4.49
C THR A 35 -15.17 -0.38 -5.40
N ILE A 36 -15.09 -0.18 -6.73
CA ILE A 36 -14.79 -1.26 -7.67
C ILE A 36 -13.42 -1.87 -7.37
N ALA A 37 -12.38 -1.05 -7.27
CA ALA A 37 -11.03 -1.53 -7.01
C ALA A 37 -10.93 -2.20 -5.63
N GLY A 38 -11.58 -1.66 -4.61
CA GLY A 38 -11.62 -2.22 -3.27
C GLY A 38 -12.33 -3.57 -3.24
N PHE A 39 -13.50 -3.68 -3.87
CA PHE A 39 -14.24 -4.95 -3.98
C PHE A 39 -13.43 -6.02 -4.72
N CYS A 40 -12.85 -5.69 -5.88
CA CYS A 40 -11.99 -6.62 -6.61
C CYS A 40 -10.78 -7.07 -5.77
N THR A 41 -10.17 -6.14 -5.02
CA THR A 41 -9.04 -6.47 -4.13
C THR A 41 -9.47 -7.40 -2.99
N LEU A 42 -10.62 -7.13 -2.36
CA LEU A 42 -11.18 -7.95 -1.30
C LEU A 42 -11.51 -9.36 -1.81
N ALA A 43 -12.16 -9.46 -2.97
CA ALA A 43 -12.47 -10.74 -3.62
C ALA A 43 -11.18 -11.52 -3.94
N GLY A 44 -10.17 -10.86 -4.50
CA GLY A 44 -8.87 -11.47 -4.78
C GLY A 44 -8.18 -12.01 -3.53
N ILE A 45 -8.18 -11.24 -2.43
CA ILE A 45 -7.64 -11.70 -1.14
C ILE A 45 -8.44 -12.87 -0.58
N ALA A 46 -9.77 -12.84 -0.65
CA ALA A 46 -10.61 -13.94 -0.21
C ALA A 46 -10.27 -15.25 -0.95
N ILE A 47 -10.10 -15.19 -2.28
CA ILE A 47 -9.68 -16.33 -3.10
C ILE A 47 -8.28 -16.81 -2.69
N LEU A 48 -7.32 -15.91 -2.48
CA LEU A 48 -5.96 -16.27 -2.07
C LEU A 48 -5.90 -16.91 -0.68
N ILE A 49 -6.68 -16.39 0.27
CA ILE A 49 -6.81 -16.97 1.61
C ILE A 49 -7.46 -18.35 1.51
N TYR A 50 -8.54 -18.49 0.73
CA TYR A 50 -9.20 -19.78 0.50
C TYR A 50 -8.21 -20.81 -0.08
N ARG A 51 -7.50 -20.47 -1.16
CA ARG A 51 -6.46 -21.33 -1.77
C ARG A 51 -5.39 -21.74 -0.76
N ARG A 52 -4.94 -20.81 0.08
CA ARG A 52 -3.91 -21.07 1.09
C ARG A 52 -4.38 -22.01 2.19
N ARG A 53 -5.69 -22.09 2.44
CA ARG A 53 -6.30 -22.99 3.42
C ARG A 53 -6.62 -24.37 2.85
N THR A 54 -6.99 -24.44 1.57
CA THR A 54 -7.45 -25.70 0.95
C THR A 54 -6.36 -26.48 0.23
N VAL A 55 -5.27 -25.83 -0.22
CA VAL A 55 -4.19 -26.49 -0.95
C VAL A 55 -3.06 -26.89 0.01
N GLY A 56 -2.90 -28.20 0.25
CA GLY A 56 -1.97 -28.78 1.23
C GLY A 56 -0.53 -28.23 1.18
N PRO A 57 0.16 -28.27 0.02
CA PRO A 57 1.52 -27.73 -0.11
C PRO A 57 1.62 -26.23 0.22
N VAL A 58 0.61 -25.44 -0.16
CA VAL A 58 0.59 -23.98 0.10
C VAL A 58 0.35 -23.71 1.58
N PHE A 59 -0.51 -24.49 2.21
CA PHE A 59 -0.76 -24.40 3.64
C PHE A 59 0.49 -24.73 4.46
N ALA A 60 1.20 -25.81 4.09
CA ALA A 60 2.45 -26.22 4.74
C ALA A 60 3.55 -25.15 4.65
N ALA A 61 3.64 -24.44 3.52
CA ALA A 61 4.61 -23.35 3.32
C ALA A 61 4.17 -22.00 3.92
N THR A 62 2.98 -21.91 4.54
CA THR A 62 2.44 -20.66 5.10
C THR A 62 2.95 -20.44 6.52
N THR A 63 3.65 -19.33 6.72
CA THR A 63 4.20 -18.95 8.02
C THR A 63 3.16 -18.24 8.91
N ARG A 64 3.45 -18.09 10.21
CA ARG A 64 2.62 -17.26 11.12
C ARG A 64 2.61 -15.78 10.68
N ASN A 65 3.75 -15.30 10.18
CA ASN A 65 3.89 -13.95 9.65
C ASN A 65 2.98 -13.71 8.43
N ASP A 66 2.86 -14.69 7.54
CA ASP A 66 1.93 -14.62 6.40
C ASP A 66 0.48 -14.48 6.86
N LYS A 67 0.08 -15.21 7.90
CA LYS A 67 -1.28 -15.15 8.45
C LYS A 67 -1.56 -13.78 9.07
N LEU A 68 -0.63 -13.24 9.85
CA LEU A 68 -0.72 -11.90 10.43
C LEU A 68 -0.85 -10.84 9.33
N MET A 69 0.03 -10.89 8.33
CA MET A 69 0.01 -10.00 7.17
C MET A 69 -1.34 -10.03 6.45
N TYR A 70 -1.87 -11.22 6.12
CA TYR A 70 -3.19 -11.32 5.48
C TYR A 70 -4.32 -10.81 6.37
N ALA A 71 -4.27 -11.05 7.69
CA ALA A 71 -5.29 -10.58 8.62
C ALA A 71 -5.32 -9.05 8.69
N VAL A 72 -4.17 -8.39 8.86
CA VAL A 72 -4.08 -6.92 8.93
C VAL A 72 -4.45 -6.30 7.58
N LEU A 73 -3.98 -6.88 6.46
CA LEU A 73 -4.33 -6.40 5.12
C LEU A 73 -5.84 -6.51 4.84
N ALA A 74 -6.45 -7.66 5.15
CA ALA A 74 -7.88 -7.87 4.98
C ALA A 74 -8.70 -6.94 5.87
N LEU A 75 -8.31 -6.78 7.14
CA LEU A 75 -8.94 -5.84 8.07
C LEU A 75 -8.90 -4.41 7.53
N THR A 76 -7.73 -3.96 7.05
CA THR A 76 -7.55 -2.61 6.50
C THR A 76 -8.48 -2.39 5.30
N ILE A 77 -8.58 -3.36 4.39
CA ILE A 77 -9.46 -3.27 3.21
C ILE A 77 -10.94 -3.27 3.61
N LEU A 78 -11.33 -4.13 4.55
CA LEU A 78 -12.70 -4.19 5.05
C LEU A 78 -13.11 -2.87 5.72
N LEU A 79 -12.26 -2.31 6.57
CA LEU A 79 -12.51 -1.01 7.21
C LEU A 79 -12.61 0.11 6.17
N GLY A 80 -11.76 0.11 5.14
CA GLY A 80 -11.80 1.11 4.07
C GLY A 80 -13.09 1.04 3.26
N LEU A 81 -13.49 -0.16 2.83
CA LEU A 81 -14.77 -0.38 2.13
C LEU A 81 -15.98 -0.04 3.01
N ALA A 82 -15.95 -0.43 4.29
CA ALA A 82 -17.00 -0.09 5.23
C ALA A 82 -17.12 1.42 5.43
N ALA A 83 -16.00 2.15 5.52
CA ALA A 83 -15.98 3.61 5.60
C ALA A 83 -16.58 4.23 4.33
N THR A 84 -16.21 3.74 3.14
CA THR A 84 -16.80 4.21 1.87
C THR A 84 -18.31 3.99 1.84
N VAL A 85 -18.79 2.79 2.16
CA VAL A 85 -20.22 2.47 2.15
C VAL A 85 -20.98 3.31 3.19
N ALA A 86 -20.48 3.39 4.43
CA ALA A 86 -21.12 4.15 5.50
C ALA A 86 -21.18 5.65 5.19
N ALA A 87 -20.11 6.23 4.68
CA ALA A 87 -20.06 7.65 4.31
C ALA A 87 -21.07 8.00 3.21
N ASN A 88 -21.29 7.08 2.26
CA ASN A 88 -22.23 7.29 1.15
C ASN A 88 -23.69 7.03 1.54
N ILE A 89 -23.97 6.04 2.39
CA ILE A 89 -25.35 5.67 2.77
C ILE A 89 -25.89 6.54 3.91
N VAL A 90 -25.06 6.89 4.89
CA VAL A 90 -25.52 7.47 6.17
C VAL A 90 -25.30 8.99 6.26
N GLY A 91 -24.39 9.56 5.45
CA GLY A 91 -23.88 10.91 5.68
C GLY A 91 -23.90 11.89 4.50
N GLY A 92 -24.42 11.50 3.32
CA GLY A 92 -24.37 12.38 2.14
C GLY A 92 -22.97 12.64 1.58
N GLY A 93 -21.98 11.81 1.96
CA GLY A 93 -20.56 11.96 1.60
C GLY A 93 -19.75 12.63 2.72
N TYR A 94 -18.72 11.96 3.21
CA TYR A 94 -17.76 12.55 4.17
C TYR A 94 -16.55 13.09 3.41
N ASN A 95 -16.28 14.40 3.51
CA ASN A 95 -15.12 15.00 2.88
C ASN A 95 -13.83 14.76 3.69
N TYR A 96 -13.20 13.61 3.46
CA TYR A 96 -11.93 13.25 4.09
C TYR A 96 -10.73 14.11 3.60
N ARG A 97 -10.92 14.96 2.57
CA ARG A 97 -9.87 15.83 2.04
C ARG A 97 -9.60 17.05 2.93
N GLU A 98 -10.55 17.41 3.77
CA GLU A 98 -10.45 18.53 4.71
C GLU A 98 -9.83 18.13 6.06
N THR A 99 -9.84 16.84 6.41
CA THR A 99 -9.42 16.33 7.74
C THR A 99 -8.29 15.31 7.63
N VAL A 100 -8.60 14.11 7.13
CA VAL A 100 -7.68 12.96 7.08
C VAL A 100 -6.48 13.22 6.17
N SER A 101 -6.72 13.88 5.03
CA SER A 101 -5.68 14.17 4.04
C SER A 101 -4.65 15.20 4.55
N PRO A 102 -5.04 16.37 5.11
CA PRO A 102 -4.08 17.29 5.72
C PRO A 102 -3.42 16.69 6.96
N TRP A 103 -4.14 15.90 7.77
CA TRP A 103 -3.52 15.15 8.87
C TRP A 103 -2.39 14.25 8.37
N PHE A 104 -2.61 13.46 7.32
CA PHE A 104 -1.59 12.57 6.79
C PHE A 104 -0.40 13.35 6.22
N ARG A 105 -0.65 14.46 5.52
CA ARG A 105 0.39 15.35 4.99
C ARG A 105 1.23 16.00 6.10
N SER A 106 0.60 16.36 7.22
CA SER A 106 1.26 17.03 8.36
C SER A 106 2.44 16.24 8.92
N ILE A 107 2.38 14.90 8.85
CA ILE A 107 3.47 13.99 9.25
C ILE A 107 4.72 14.23 8.39
N PHE A 108 4.56 14.42 7.08
CA PHE A 108 5.69 14.66 6.17
C PHE A 108 6.27 16.07 6.28
N TYR A 109 5.50 17.02 6.80
CA TYR A 109 6.00 18.35 7.18
C TYR A 109 6.67 18.38 8.55
N LEU A 110 6.75 17.22 9.23
CA LEU A 110 7.27 17.09 10.60
C LEU A 110 6.53 18.01 11.60
N GLN A 111 5.26 18.30 11.32
CA GLN A 111 4.36 19.09 12.18
C GLN A 111 3.03 18.34 12.30
N PRO A 112 3.01 17.17 12.99
CA PRO A 112 1.80 16.36 13.10
C PRO A 112 0.71 17.12 13.86
N ASP A 113 -0.46 17.24 13.25
CA ASP A 113 -1.63 17.92 13.84
C ASP A 113 -2.73 16.89 14.15
N PRO A 114 -2.80 16.37 15.39
CA PRO A 114 -3.81 15.38 15.77
C PRO A 114 -5.23 15.95 15.85
N ASP A 115 -5.39 17.28 15.95
CA ASP A 115 -6.71 17.89 16.09
C ASP A 115 -7.55 17.70 14.82
N LEU A 116 -6.90 17.55 13.66
CA LEU A 116 -7.53 17.18 12.39
C LEU A 116 -8.22 15.81 12.39
N MET A 117 -7.94 14.96 13.39
CA MET A 117 -8.61 13.67 13.57
C MET A 117 -9.78 13.73 14.56
N THR A 118 -10.00 14.87 15.22
CA THR A 118 -11.15 15.06 16.11
C THR A 118 -12.44 15.15 15.29
N GLY A 119 -13.49 14.45 15.73
CA GLY A 119 -14.79 14.43 15.02
C GLY A 119 -14.81 13.62 13.71
N VAL A 120 -13.69 13.06 13.26
CA VAL A 120 -13.64 12.14 12.11
C VAL A 120 -14.44 10.87 12.42
N PRO A 121 -15.28 10.36 11.52
CA PRO A 121 -16.05 9.15 11.79
C PRO A 121 -15.13 7.96 12.12
N ILE A 122 -15.54 7.15 13.10
CA ILE A 122 -14.70 6.10 13.70
C ILE A 122 -14.14 5.11 12.67
N LEU A 123 -14.88 4.81 11.60
CA LEU A 123 -14.41 3.90 10.54
C LEU A 123 -13.18 4.45 9.80
N PHE A 124 -13.12 5.75 9.55
CA PHE A 124 -11.93 6.38 8.94
C PHE A 124 -10.74 6.36 9.89
N GLN A 125 -10.96 6.60 11.19
CA GLN A 125 -9.91 6.51 12.21
C GLN A 125 -9.36 5.08 12.34
N LEU A 126 -10.25 4.08 12.41
CA LEU A 126 -9.86 2.67 12.48
C LEU A 126 -9.14 2.22 11.20
N HIS A 127 -9.60 2.67 10.03
CA HIS A 127 -8.93 2.39 8.77
C HIS A 127 -7.51 2.99 8.76
N ALA A 128 -7.36 4.27 9.12
CA ALA A 128 -6.07 4.93 9.21
C ALA A 128 -5.13 4.22 10.21
N LEU A 129 -5.63 3.84 11.38
CA LEU A 129 -4.87 3.09 12.37
C LEU A 129 -4.42 1.73 11.83
N SER A 130 -5.31 0.97 11.19
CA SER A 130 -4.98 -0.33 10.60
C SER A 130 -3.94 -0.20 9.48
N ALA A 131 -4.01 0.88 8.68
CA ALA A 131 -3.03 1.18 7.66
C ALA A 131 -1.65 1.51 8.26
N LEU A 132 -1.59 2.29 9.36
CA LEU A 132 -0.34 2.55 10.07
C LEU A 132 0.27 1.26 10.63
N VAL A 133 -0.53 0.36 11.21
CA VAL A 133 -0.07 -0.96 11.64
C VAL A 133 0.47 -1.76 10.45
N LEU A 134 -0.22 -1.73 9.31
CA LEU A 134 0.23 -2.39 8.08
C LEU A 134 1.60 -1.85 7.62
N PHE A 135 1.80 -0.53 7.67
CA PHE A 135 3.10 0.11 7.39
C PHE A 135 4.19 -0.30 8.40
N CYS A 136 3.87 -0.41 9.68
CA CYS A 136 4.84 -0.85 10.70
C CYS A 136 5.31 -2.30 10.48
N ILE A 137 4.42 -3.21 10.10
CA ILE A 137 4.78 -4.62 9.84
C ILE A 137 5.33 -4.84 8.42
N TRP A 138 5.13 -3.89 7.52
CA TRP A 138 5.50 -3.98 6.11
C TRP A 138 6.93 -4.48 5.85
N PRO A 139 8.00 -3.90 6.44
CA PRO A 139 9.38 -4.32 6.15
C PRO A 139 9.69 -5.74 6.65
N PHE A 140 8.86 -6.27 7.54
CA PHE A 140 9.04 -7.60 8.15
C PHE A 140 8.13 -8.66 7.52
N THR A 141 7.32 -8.30 6.54
CA THR A 141 6.37 -9.22 5.88
C THR A 141 6.68 -9.38 4.40
N ARG A 142 6.01 -10.34 3.75
CA ARG A 142 6.15 -10.52 2.29
C ARG A 142 5.68 -9.30 1.50
N LEU A 143 4.97 -8.35 2.09
CA LEU A 143 4.54 -7.11 1.43
C LEU A 143 5.72 -6.25 0.93
N VAL A 144 6.95 -6.48 1.42
CA VAL A 144 8.17 -5.83 0.90
C VAL A 144 8.35 -6.01 -0.61
N HIS A 145 7.81 -7.09 -1.20
CA HIS A 145 7.88 -7.35 -2.65
C HIS A 145 7.30 -6.21 -3.51
N MET A 146 6.42 -5.37 -2.95
CA MET A 146 5.89 -4.19 -3.64
C MET A 146 7.01 -3.22 -4.06
N LEU A 147 8.11 -3.14 -3.29
CA LEU A 147 9.27 -2.29 -3.60
C LEU A 147 10.12 -2.82 -4.76
N THR A 148 10.01 -4.10 -5.07
CA THR A 148 10.78 -4.77 -6.14
C THR A 148 10.00 -4.83 -7.45
N ALA A 149 9.02 -3.95 -7.66
CA ALA A 149 8.28 -3.86 -8.91
C ALA A 149 9.26 -3.68 -10.08
N PRO A 150 9.25 -4.57 -11.10
CA PRO A 150 10.31 -4.63 -12.11
C PRO A 150 10.11 -3.58 -13.21
N VAL A 151 9.97 -2.30 -12.86
CA VAL A 151 9.74 -1.20 -13.81
C VAL A 151 10.89 -1.10 -14.83
N GLY A 152 12.13 -1.32 -14.38
CA GLY A 152 13.31 -1.33 -15.24
C GLY A 152 13.37 -2.50 -16.24
N TYR A 153 12.49 -3.51 -16.13
CA TYR A 153 12.43 -4.59 -17.12
C TYR A 153 11.95 -4.10 -18.49
N LEU A 154 11.15 -3.03 -18.53
CA LEU A 154 10.63 -2.45 -19.78
C LEU A 154 11.75 -1.94 -20.70
N THR A 155 12.90 -1.56 -20.14
CA THR A 155 14.05 -1.04 -20.87
C THR A 155 15.27 -1.97 -20.78
N ARG A 156 15.14 -3.13 -20.14
CA ARG A 156 16.24 -4.07 -19.93
C ARG A 156 16.56 -4.82 -21.23
N PRO A 157 17.84 -4.94 -21.62
CA PRO A 157 18.25 -5.83 -22.70
C PRO A 157 17.83 -7.28 -22.44
N TYR A 158 17.43 -8.01 -23.50
CA TYR A 158 17.04 -9.42 -23.39
C TYR A 158 18.14 -10.29 -22.81
N ILE A 159 19.38 -10.03 -23.25
CA ILE A 159 20.57 -10.74 -22.80
C ILE A 159 21.36 -9.79 -21.90
N VAL A 160 21.61 -10.20 -20.67
CA VAL A 160 22.47 -9.47 -19.73
C VAL A 160 23.78 -10.21 -19.59
N TYR A 161 24.84 -9.56 -20.06
CA TYR A 161 26.20 -9.99 -19.81
C TYR A 161 26.66 -9.42 -18.47
N ARG A 162 27.31 -10.25 -17.67
CA ARG A 162 27.98 -9.84 -16.43
C ARG A 162 29.46 -10.09 -16.61
N SER A 163 30.26 -9.03 -16.60
CA SER A 163 31.72 -9.16 -16.56
C SER A 163 32.14 -9.80 -15.23
N ARG A 164 33.32 -10.42 -15.20
CA ARG A 164 33.95 -10.77 -13.93
C ARG A 164 34.28 -9.48 -13.20
N ASP A 165 33.87 -9.37 -11.94
CA ASP A 165 34.31 -8.26 -11.09
C ASP A 165 35.84 -8.33 -10.93
N GLU A 166 36.53 -7.23 -11.22
CA GLU A 166 37.97 -7.12 -10.94
C GLU A 166 38.22 -7.11 -9.43
N GLN A 167 37.26 -6.57 -8.68
CA GLN A 167 37.24 -6.52 -7.24
C GLN A 167 36.72 -7.85 -6.70
N LEU A 168 37.64 -8.69 -6.21
CA LEU A 168 37.26 -9.77 -5.31
C LEU A 168 36.49 -9.11 -4.15
N GLY A 169 35.31 -9.63 -3.82
CA GLY A 169 34.55 -9.15 -2.66
C GLY A 169 35.40 -9.16 -1.39
N MET A 170 34.92 -8.63 -0.26
CA MET A 170 35.72 -8.51 0.98
C MET A 170 36.27 -9.84 1.54
N HIS A 171 35.92 -10.98 0.94
CA HIS A 171 36.52 -12.26 1.25
C HIS A 171 37.91 -12.37 0.65
N ARG A 172 38.90 -12.60 1.53
CA ARG A 172 40.25 -12.99 1.13
C ARG A 172 40.15 -14.19 0.17
N PRO A 173 40.81 -14.15 -1.00
CA PRO A 173 40.85 -15.30 -1.89
C PRO A 173 41.44 -16.50 -1.13
N PRO A 174 40.91 -17.72 -1.35
CA PRO A 174 41.49 -18.92 -0.76
C PRO A 174 42.96 -19.04 -1.18
N ARG A 175 43.81 -19.57 -0.28
CA ARG A 175 45.24 -19.82 -0.56
C ARG A 175 45.38 -20.60 -1.87
N GLY A 176 46.24 -20.12 -2.78
CA GLY A 176 46.52 -20.76 -4.07
C GLY A 176 45.74 -20.17 -5.26
N TRP A 177 44.90 -19.15 -5.04
CA TRP A 177 44.18 -18.42 -6.09
C TRP A 177 44.76 -17.02 -6.35
N ASP A 178 46.05 -16.84 -6.02
CA ASP A 178 46.76 -15.59 -6.29
C ASP A 178 46.89 -15.42 -7.81
N ARG A 179 46.57 -14.21 -8.32
CA ARG A 179 46.75 -13.93 -9.75
C ARG A 179 48.24 -13.90 -10.05
N VAL A 180 48.64 -14.67 -11.07
CA VAL A 180 49.99 -14.56 -11.65
C VAL A 180 50.05 -13.21 -12.35
N GLY A 181 50.96 -12.35 -11.90
CA GLY A 181 51.28 -11.08 -12.56
C GLY A 181 52.00 -11.30 -13.88
#